data_AF-A0A963ADV4-F1
#
_entry.id   AF-A0A963ADV4-F1
#
_cell.length_a   1.000
_cell.length_b   1.000
_cell.length_c   1.000
_cell.angle_alpha   90.00
_cell.angle_beta   90.00
_cell.angle_gamma   90.00
#
_symmetry.space_group_name_H-M   'P 1'
#
loop_
_entity.id
_entity.type
_entity.pdbx_description
1 polymer ?
#
loop_
_entity_poly.entity_id
_entity_poly.type
_entity_poly.pdbx_seq_one_letter_code
_entity_poly.pdbx_strand_id
1 'polypeptide(L)'
;MHPFGNKRLLAGAGTLALTLALGGNAAEIKDSLKVVAATNDSASASQEKIDQLARDTRNLVEEYRKLLDGSEYQAAFTRELEELAAAQEQQLASLREQITQARITQQRIVPLMRSMADALENFVILDLPFHQDERIGAVLELKERLRQPDISVSAKFRTLLEAYQLEQAYGGNVESWRGPLVFG
;
A
#
# COMPACT_ATOMS: atom_id res chain seq x y z
N MET A 1 17.80 19.66 46.75
CA MET A 1 18.60 20.35 45.71
C MET A 1 17.62 21.17 44.86
N HIS A 2 17.66 22.50 45.01
CA HIS A 2 16.98 23.56 44.26
C HIS A 2 15.56 23.40 43.67
N PRO A 3 14.60 24.18 44.19
CA PRO A 3 13.57 24.87 43.40
C PRO A 3 13.95 26.35 43.21
N PHE A 4 13.97 26.84 41.98
CA PHE A 4 13.93 28.28 41.66
C PHE A 4 12.64 28.49 40.86
N GLY A 5 11.67 29.31 41.28
CA GLY A 5 11.78 30.78 41.48
C GLY A 5 11.63 31.43 40.11
N ASN A 6 10.67 32.30 39.77
CA ASN A 6 9.81 33.18 40.55
C ASN A 6 8.55 33.53 39.73
N LYS A 7 7.41 33.61 40.41
CA LYS A 7 6.24 34.37 39.95
C LYS A 7 6.66 35.84 39.83
N ARG A 8 6.77 36.37 38.61
CA ARG A 8 6.83 37.82 38.39
C ARG A 8 5.45 38.29 37.96
N LEU A 9 4.67 38.65 38.98
CA LEU A 9 3.60 39.63 38.88
C LEU A 9 4.19 40.89 38.25
N LEU A 10 3.93 41.11 36.96
CA LEU A 10 4.03 42.42 36.36
C LEU A 10 2.65 43.06 36.45
N ALA A 11 2.27 43.39 37.69
CA ALA A 11 1.36 44.49 37.91
C ALA A 11 2.08 45.72 37.33
N GLY A 12 1.61 46.20 36.18
CA GLY A 12 2.00 47.50 35.64
C GLY A 12 1.46 48.59 36.56
N ALA A 13 2.08 48.73 37.73
CA ALA A 13 1.92 49.87 38.58
C ALA A 13 2.55 51.05 37.85
N GLY A 14 1.72 51.85 37.18
CA GLY A 14 2.11 53.18 36.74
C GLY A 14 2.58 53.96 37.97
N THR A 15 3.90 54.10 38.13
CA THR A 15 4.50 54.97 39.14
C THR A 15 4.24 56.42 38.72
N LEU A 16 3.14 57.00 39.19
CA LEU A 16 3.03 58.45 39.34
C LEU A 16 3.56 58.80 40.74
N ALA A 17 4.77 59.35 40.79
CA ALA A 17 5.30 59.96 42.00
C ALA A 17 4.52 61.25 42.29
N LEU A 18 3.62 61.21 43.27
CA LEU A 18 2.94 62.39 43.79
C LEU A 18 3.67 62.89 45.04
N THR A 19 4.63 63.80 44.86
CA THR A 19 5.18 64.60 45.97
C THR A 19 4.12 65.57 46.48
N LEU A 20 3.49 65.28 47.62
CA LEU A 20 2.57 66.19 48.31
C LEU A 20 3.37 67.33 48.99
N ALA A 21 3.31 68.53 48.41
CA ALA A 21 3.61 69.77 49.13
C ALA A 21 2.32 70.26 49.81
N LEU A 22 2.27 70.22 51.14
CA LEU A 22 1.17 70.74 51.95
C LEU A 22 1.25 72.28 51.99
N GLY A 23 0.57 72.94 51.06
CA GLY A 23 0.33 74.39 51.03
C GLY A 23 -1.02 74.66 50.37
N GLY A 24 -1.92 75.35 51.07
CA GLY A 24 -3.35 75.38 50.75
C GLY A 24 -3.73 76.10 49.45
N ASN A 25 -4.64 75.49 48.68
CA ASN A 25 -5.65 76.09 47.80
C ASN A 25 -6.67 75.01 47.39
N ALA A 26 -7.89 75.04 47.93
CA ALA A 26 -8.91 74.00 47.72
C ALA A 26 -9.48 73.92 46.28
N ALA A 27 -9.26 74.95 45.45
CA ALA A 27 -9.73 75.01 44.06
C ALA A 27 -8.78 74.29 43.07
N GLU A 28 -7.46 74.36 43.31
CA GLU A 28 -6.42 73.81 42.42
C GLU A 28 -6.29 72.27 42.56
N ILE A 29 -6.60 71.75 43.74
CA ILE A 29 -6.69 70.31 44.01
C ILE A 29 -7.88 69.66 43.28
N LYS A 30 -8.98 70.38 43.08
CA LYS A 30 -10.16 69.86 42.37
C LYS A 30 -9.93 69.71 40.86
N ASP A 31 -9.22 70.64 40.24
CA ASP A 31 -8.91 70.57 38.82
C ASP A 31 -7.86 69.49 38.51
N SER A 32 -6.83 69.37 39.33
CA SER A 32 -5.85 68.28 39.20
C SER A 32 -6.49 66.90 39.40
N LEU A 33 -7.45 66.76 40.33
CA LEU A 33 -8.19 65.51 40.51
C LEU A 33 -9.04 65.14 39.29
N LYS A 34 -9.67 66.12 38.62
CA LYS A 34 -10.40 65.89 37.35
C LYS A 34 -9.49 65.43 36.22
N VAL A 35 -8.31 66.03 36.07
CA VAL A 35 -7.33 65.65 35.04
C VAL A 35 -6.81 64.22 35.29
N VAL A 36 -6.54 63.86 36.55
CA VAL A 36 -6.15 62.50 36.92
C VAL A 36 -7.26 61.50 36.62
N ALA A 37 -8.52 61.82 36.94
CA ALA A 37 -9.66 60.96 36.63
C ALA A 37 -9.82 60.73 35.11
N ALA A 38 -9.79 61.80 34.31
CA ALA A 38 -9.91 61.70 32.85
C ALA A 38 -8.74 60.91 32.22
N THR A 39 -7.53 61.09 32.76
CA THR A 39 -6.34 60.34 32.32
C THR A 39 -6.46 58.87 32.70
N ASN A 40 -6.98 58.56 33.89
CA ASN A 40 -7.22 57.19 34.32
C ASN A 40 -8.27 56.48 33.45
N ASP A 41 -9.36 57.18 33.11
CA ASP A 41 -10.40 56.65 32.22
C ASP A 41 -9.85 56.37 30.82
N SER A 42 -9.06 57.30 30.27
CA SER A 42 -8.39 57.14 28.98
C SER A 42 -7.35 56.01 28.97
N ALA A 43 -6.58 55.88 30.06
CA ALA A 43 -5.64 54.79 30.25
C ALA A 43 -6.36 53.44 30.34
N SER A 44 -7.48 53.37 31.04
CA SER A 44 -8.32 52.16 31.12
C SER A 44 -8.84 51.74 29.75
N ALA A 45 -9.40 52.68 28.96
CA ALA A 45 -9.87 52.39 27.61
C ALA A 45 -8.74 51.92 26.67
N SER A 46 -7.55 52.51 26.81
CA SER A 46 -6.37 52.08 26.05
C SER A 46 -5.93 50.67 26.46
N GLN A 47 -5.99 50.35 27.76
CA GLN A 47 -5.65 49.02 28.28
C GLN A 47 -6.64 47.96 27.80
N GLU A 48 -7.94 48.25 27.77
CA GLU A 48 -8.95 47.34 27.22
C GLU A 48 -8.67 47.00 25.74
N LYS A 49 -8.30 48.00 24.94
CA LYS A 49 -7.92 47.80 23.54
C LYS A 49 -6.64 46.96 23.41
N ILE A 50 -5.64 47.21 24.26
CA ILE A 50 -4.40 46.41 24.30
C ILE A 50 -4.73 44.95 24.66
N ASP A 51 -5.57 44.74 25.67
CA ASP A 51 -5.95 43.41 26.12
C ASP A 51 -6.74 42.65 25.04
N GLN A 52 -7.61 43.34 24.31
CA GLN A 52 -8.32 42.75 23.16
C GLN A 52 -7.36 42.38 22.04
N LEU A 53 -6.49 43.30 21.62
CA LEU A 53 -5.51 43.03 20.57
C LEU A 53 -4.57 41.89 20.95
N ALA A 54 -4.20 41.80 22.24
CA ALA A 54 -3.39 40.71 22.77
C ALA A 54 -4.13 39.36 22.77
N ARG A 55 -5.44 39.33 23.01
CA ARG A 55 -6.27 38.12 22.85
C ARG A 55 -6.35 37.71 21.38
N ASP A 56 -6.65 38.65 20.49
CA ASP A 56 -6.79 38.38 19.06
C ASP A 56 -5.47 37.88 18.46
N THR A 57 -4.34 38.48 18.84
CA THR A 57 -3.01 38.03 18.41
C THR A 57 -2.73 36.60 18.87
N ARG A 58 -3.07 36.24 20.11
CA ARG A 58 -2.91 34.85 20.59
C ARG A 58 -3.76 33.88 19.79
N ASN A 59 -5.04 34.21 19.55
CA ASN A 59 -5.94 33.37 18.77
C ASN A 59 -5.42 33.16 17.34
N LEU A 60 -4.96 34.22 16.67
CA LEU A 60 -4.43 34.15 15.31
C LEU A 60 -3.16 33.29 15.24
N VAL A 61 -2.27 33.38 16.24
CA VAL A 61 -1.07 32.54 16.32
C VAL A 61 -1.42 31.07 16.53
N GLU A 62 -2.43 30.77 17.35
CA GLU A 62 -2.92 29.40 17.54
C GLU A 62 -3.56 28.84 16.27
N GLU A 63 -4.37 29.62 15.57
CA GLU A 63 -4.98 29.23 14.30
C GLU A 63 -3.91 29.01 13.22
N TYR A 64 -2.94 29.91 13.10
CA TYR A 64 -1.81 29.77 12.18
C TYR A 64 -1.02 28.47 12.44
N ARG A 65 -0.74 28.15 13.71
CA ARG A 65 -0.06 26.90 14.07
C ARG A 65 -0.86 25.67 13.69
N LYS A 66 -2.17 25.65 13.98
CA LYS A 66 -3.05 24.54 13.58
C LYS A 66 -3.08 24.36 12.06
N LEU A 67 -3.13 25.47 11.31
CA LEU A 67 -3.15 25.43 9.85
C LEU A 67 -1.82 24.94 9.29
N LEU A 68 -0.70 25.34 9.89
CA LEU A 68 0.64 24.86 9.53
C LEU A 68 0.76 23.35 9.76
N ASP A 69 0.40 22.87 10.95
CA ASP A 69 0.42 21.43 11.29
C ASP A 69 -0.47 20.63 10.34
N GLY A 70 -1.66 21.15 10.01
CA GLY A 70 -2.57 20.55 9.03
C GLY A 70 -1.97 20.49 7.63
N SER A 71 -1.28 21.56 7.20
CA SER A 71 -0.59 21.62 5.90
C SER A 71 0.57 20.62 5.83
N GLU A 72 1.37 20.50 6.89
CA GLU A 72 2.48 19.54 6.95
C GLU A 72 1.98 18.10 6.93
N TYR A 73 0.93 17.80 7.70
CA TYR A 73 0.26 16.50 7.68
C TYR A 73 -0.26 16.16 6.28
N GLN A 74 -0.97 17.08 5.64
CA GLN A 74 -1.52 16.87 4.29
C GLN A 74 -0.39 16.62 3.27
N ALA A 75 0.71 17.38 3.36
CA ALA A 75 1.85 17.21 2.47
C ALA A 75 2.58 15.86 2.69
N ALA A 76 2.68 15.39 3.92
CA ALA A 76 3.20 14.06 4.20
C ALA A 76 2.27 12.96 3.68
N PHE A 77 0.95 13.10 3.90
CA PHE A 77 -0.04 12.14 3.44
C PHE A 77 -0.10 12.04 1.92
N THR A 78 -0.03 13.16 1.21
CA THR A 78 0.03 13.17 -0.27
C THR A 78 1.27 12.44 -0.78
N ARG A 79 2.45 12.64 -0.17
CA ARG A 79 3.67 11.91 -0.56
C ARG A 79 3.53 10.40 -0.40
N GLU A 80 2.93 9.95 0.71
CA GLU A 80 2.65 8.52 0.93
C GLU A 80 1.71 7.96 -0.15
N LEU A 81 0.67 8.71 -0.54
CA LEU A 81 -0.25 8.30 -1.61
C LEU A 81 0.45 8.24 -2.97
N GLU A 82 1.35 9.16 -3.27
CA GLU A 82 2.15 9.15 -4.50
C GLU A 82 3.08 7.94 -4.56
N GLU A 83 3.76 7.61 -3.46
CA GLU A 83 4.61 6.42 -3.35
C GLU A 83 3.79 5.13 -3.51
N LEU A 84 2.62 5.06 -2.87
CA LEU A 84 1.70 3.93 -3.02
C LEU A 84 1.19 3.79 -4.46
N ALA A 85 0.81 4.89 -5.11
CA ALA A 85 0.35 4.88 -6.49
C ALA A 85 1.44 4.36 -7.44
N ALA A 86 2.68 4.84 -7.28
CA ALA A 86 3.82 4.37 -8.07
C ALA A 86 4.09 2.87 -7.88
N ALA A 87 4.01 2.37 -6.63
CA ALA A 87 4.16 0.95 -6.34
C ALA A 87 3.04 0.11 -6.97
N GLN A 88 1.79 0.58 -6.91
CA GLN A 88 0.64 -0.10 -7.53
C GLN A 88 0.74 -0.13 -9.06
N GLU A 89 1.21 0.95 -9.69
CA GLU A 89 1.44 0.98 -11.15
C GLU A 89 2.48 -0.05 -11.58
N GLN A 90 3.57 -0.19 -10.83
CA GLN A 90 4.58 -1.22 -11.08
C GLN A 90 4.01 -2.64 -10.91
N GLN A 91 3.23 -2.87 -9.85
CA GLN A 91 2.56 -4.16 -9.64
C GLN A 91 1.59 -4.48 -10.79
N LEU A 92 0.84 -3.50 -11.27
CA LEU A 92 -0.11 -3.66 -12.36
C LEU A 92 0.59 -3.95 -13.69
N ALA A 93 1.72 -3.31 -13.96
CA ALA A 93 2.55 -3.62 -15.12
C ALA A 93 3.08 -5.07 -15.07
N SER A 94 3.66 -5.48 -13.94
CA SER A 94 4.12 -6.86 -13.72
C SER A 94 2.99 -7.88 -13.89
N LEU A 95 1.81 -7.61 -13.32
CA LEU A 95 0.67 -8.52 -13.43
C LEU A 95 0.18 -8.66 -14.88
N ARG A 96 0.17 -7.57 -15.66
CA ARG A 96 -0.16 -7.61 -17.10
C ARG A 96 0.83 -8.45 -17.90
N GLU A 97 2.12 -8.37 -17.57
CA GLU A 97 3.16 -9.20 -18.17
C GLU A 97 2.94 -10.68 -17.83
N GLN A 98 2.70 -10.99 -16.56
CA GLN A 98 2.41 -12.35 -16.10
C GLN A 98 1.18 -12.95 -16.79
N ILE A 99 0.10 -12.17 -16.95
CA ILE A 99 -1.10 -12.58 -17.69
C ILE A 99 -0.76 -12.90 -19.15
N THR A 100 0.06 -12.06 -19.79
CA THR A 100 0.47 -12.27 -21.18
C THR A 100 1.30 -13.53 -21.32
N GLN A 101 2.27 -13.74 -20.43
CA GLN A 101 3.12 -14.93 -20.43
C GLN A 101 2.32 -16.21 -20.14
N ALA A 102 1.36 -16.16 -19.21
CA ALA A 102 0.47 -17.27 -18.92
C ALA A 102 -0.36 -17.66 -20.16
N ARG A 103 -0.90 -16.68 -20.89
CA ARG A 103 -1.63 -16.91 -22.16
C ARG A 103 -0.74 -17.58 -23.21
N ILE A 104 0.48 -17.07 -23.40
CA ILE A 104 1.45 -17.66 -24.33
C ILE A 104 1.77 -19.11 -23.95
N THR A 105 1.97 -19.37 -22.66
CA THR A 105 2.25 -20.72 -22.13
C THR A 105 1.08 -21.67 -22.39
N GLN A 106 -0.16 -21.25 -22.10
CA GLN A 106 -1.37 -22.03 -22.38
C GLN A 106 -1.53 -22.36 -23.87
N GLN A 107 -1.18 -21.43 -24.77
CA GLN A 107 -1.23 -21.67 -26.21
C GLN A 107 -0.16 -22.68 -26.68
N ARG A 108 1.02 -22.65 -26.08
CA ARG A 108 2.16 -23.50 -26.49
C ARG A 108 2.14 -24.90 -25.89
N ILE A 109 1.56 -25.07 -24.70
CA ILE A 109 1.59 -26.34 -23.97
C ILE A 109 0.75 -27.43 -24.65
N VAL A 110 -0.37 -27.08 -25.29
CA VAL A 110 -1.22 -28.07 -25.99
C VAL A 110 -0.50 -28.69 -27.21
N PRO A 111 0.10 -27.90 -28.12
CA PRO A 111 0.97 -28.45 -29.16
C PRO A 111 2.11 -29.32 -28.63
N LEU A 112 2.75 -28.92 -27.52
CA LEU A 112 3.80 -29.73 -26.91
C LEU A 112 3.27 -31.09 -26.41
N MET A 113 2.12 -31.11 -25.71
CA MET A 113 1.50 -32.36 -25.27
C MET A 113 1.16 -33.30 -26.44
N ARG A 114 0.74 -32.75 -27.58
CA ARG A 114 0.51 -33.54 -28.81
C ARG A 114 1.81 -34.14 -29.32
N SER A 115 2.87 -33.33 -29.43
CA SER A 115 4.20 -33.83 -29.83
C SER A 115 4.73 -34.90 -28.87
N MET A 116 4.47 -34.80 -27.57
CA MET A 116 4.83 -35.82 -26.59
C MET A 116 4.02 -37.11 -26.77
N ALA A 117 2.74 -37.01 -27.14
CA ALA A 117 1.92 -38.19 -27.47
C ALA A 117 2.38 -38.86 -28.77
N ASP A 118 2.77 -38.07 -29.79
CA ASP A 118 3.35 -38.60 -31.03
C ASP A 118 4.70 -39.29 -30.78
N ALA A 119 5.53 -38.72 -29.90
CA ALA A 119 6.79 -39.35 -29.49
C ALA A 119 6.56 -40.68 -28.75
N LEU A 120 5.53 -40.74 -27.89
CA LEU A 120 5.14 -41.96 -27.18
C LEU A 120 4.64 -43.05 -28.15
N GLU A 121 3.87 -42.67 -29.17
CA GLU A 121 3.43 -43.59 -30.22
C GLU A 121 4.62 -44.19 -30.98
N ASN A 122 5.56 -43.34 -31.42
CA ASN A 122 6.76 -43.80 -32.11
C ASN A 122 7.62 -44.70 -31.21
N PHE A 123 7.70 -44.39 -29.92
CA PHE A 123 8.39 -45.24 -28.95
C PHE A 123 7.79 -46.66 -28.92
N VAL A 124 6.47 -46.78 -28.78
CA VAL A 124 5.77 -48.08 -28.78
C VAL A 124 5.92 -48.83 -30.11
N ILE A 125 5.92 -48.13 -31.25
CA ILE A 125 6.08 -48.75 -32.57
C ILE A 125 7.50 -49.33 -32.75
N LEU A 126 8.51 -48.58 -32.31
CA LEU A 126 9.93 -48.94 -32.49
C LEU A 126 10.46 -49.92 -31.45
N ASP A 127 9.72 -50.10 -30.35
CA ASP A 127 10.06 -51.02 -29.28
C ASP A 127 9.67 -52.47 -29.65
N LEU A 128 10.00 -53.43 -28.76
CA LEU A 128 9.66 -54.83 -28.93
C LEU A 128 8.13 -55.02 -29.12
N PRO A 129 7.69 -55.93 -30.01
CA PRO A 129 6.28 -56.11 -30.34
C PRO A 129 5.55 -56.94 -29.28
N PHE A 130 5.47 -56.42 -28.05
CA PHE A 130 4.70 -56.99 -26.94
C PHE A 130 3.52 -56.07 -26.61
N HIS A 131 2.37 -56.67 -26.27
CA HIS A 131 1.14 -55.93 -25.95
C HIS A 131 0.83 -54.78 -26.93
N GLN A 132 1.22 -54.93 -28.20
CA GLN A 132 1.38 -53.79 -29.11
C GLN A 132 0.02 -53.16 -29.44
N ASP A 133 -0.99 -53.98 -29.69
CA ASP A 133 -2.36 -53.51 -29.95
C ASP A 133 -2.93 -52.70 -28.76
N GLU A 134 -2.66 -53.15 -27.54
CA GLU A 134 -3.13 -52.50 -26.30
C GLU A 134 -2.38 -51.18 -26.06
N ARG A 135 -1.05 -51.20 -26.17
CA ARG A 135 -0.20 -50.01 -25.98
C ARG A 135 -0.50 -48.94 -27.03
N ILE A 136 -0.59 -49.31 -28.31
CA ILE A 136 -0.96 -48.38 -29.38
C ILE A 136 -2.39 -47.87 -29.18
N GLY A 137 -3.33 -48.75 -28.79
CA GLY A 137 -4.71 -48.36 -28.46
C GLY A 137 -4.77 -47.27 -27.39
N ALA A 138 -4.01 -47.43 -26.30
CA ALA A 138 -3.93 -46.45 -25.22
C ALA A 138 -3.36 -45.09 -25.70
N VAL A 139 -2.32 -45.10 -26.55
CA VAL A 139 -1.76 -43.87 -27.11
C VAL A 139 -2.74 -43.18 -28.07
N LEU A 140 -3.48 -43.94 -28.87
CA LEU A 140 -4.52 -43.38 -29.74
C LEU A 140 -5.66 -42.75 -28.94
N GLU A 141 -6.09 -43.36 -27.83
CA GLU A 141 -7.07 -42.79 -26.93
C GLU A 141 -6.56 -41.49 -26.29
N LEU A 142 -5.31 -41.45 -25.82
CA LEU A 142 -4.66 -40.25 -25.32
C LEU A 142 -4.70 -39.13 -26.39
N LYS A 143 -4.30 -39.43 -27.62
CA LYS A 143 -4.29 -38.46 -28.73
C LYS A 143 -5.68 -37.90 -29.01
N GLU A 144 -6.73 -38.71 -28.88
CA GLU A 144 -8.11 -38.25 -29.03
C GLU A 144 -8.53 -37.33 -27.88
N ARG A 145 -8.26 -37.71 -26.63
CA ARG A 145 -8.54 -36.86 -25.46
C ARG A 145 -7.81 -35.52 -25.53
N LEU A 146 -6.59 -35.46 -26.06
CA LEU A 146 -5.85 -34.21 -26.25
C LEU A 146 -6.49 -33.28 -27.31
N ARG A 147 -7.26 -33.83 -28.27
CA ARG A 147 -8.00 -33.06 -29.29
C ARG A 147 -9.32 -32.50 -28.78
N GLN A 148 -9.96 -33.18 -27.81
CA GLN A 148 -11.25 -32.75 -27.28
C GLN A 148 -11.18 -31.33 -26.69
N PRO A 149 -12.06 -30.41 -27.12
CA PRO A 149 -12.06 -29.03 -26.64
C PRO A 149 -12.56 -28.89 -25.19
N ASP A 150 -13.44 -29.80 -24.76
CA ASP A 150 -14.14 -29.72 -23.46
C ASP A 150 -13.26 -30.12 -22.27
N ILE A 151 -12.08 -30.71 -22.52
CA ILE A 151 -11.14 -31.12 -21.47
C ILE A 151 -10.19 -29.96 -21.16
N SER A 152 -10.09 -29.60 -19.88
CA SER A 152 -9.15 -28.58 -19.41
C SER A 152 -7.69 -28.95 -19.69
N VAL A 153 -6.83 -27.94 -19.88
CA VAL A 153 -5.39 -28.15 -20.12
C VAL A 153 -4.74 -28.98 -19.01
N SER A 154 -5.13 -28.75 -17.75
CA SER A 154 -4.62 -29.52 -16.61
C SER A 154 -5.05 -30.99 -16.64
N ALA A 155 -6.28 -31.27 -17.08
CA ALA A 155 -6.74 -32.65 -17.24
C ALA A 155 -6.01 -33.35 -18.40
N LYS A 156 -5.80 -32.66 -19.52
CA LYS A 156 -4.98 -33.16 -20.65
C LYS A 156 -3.57 -33.52 -20.21
N PHE A 157 -2.94 -32.65 -19.43
CA PHE A 157 -1.60 -32.90 -18.88
C PHE A 157 -1.57 -34.11 -17.95
N ARG A 158 -2.59 -34.26 -17.08
CA ARG A 158 -2.70 -35.42 -16.20
C ARG A 158 -2.81 -36.72 -16.99
N THR A 159 -3.69 -36.78 -17.99
CA THR A 159 -3.87 -37.97 -18.83
C THR A 159 -2.60 -38.31 -19.61
N LEU A 160 -1.84 -37.30 -20.07
CA LEU A 160 -0.53 -37.52 -20.68
C LEU A 160 0.43 -38.19 -19.68
N LEU A 161 0.54 -37.68 -18.44
CA LEU A 161 1.40 -38.29 -17.43
C LEU A 161 0.98 -39.71 -17.06
N GLU A 162 -0.32 -39.96 -16.95
CA GLU A 162 -0.88 -41.30 -16.71
C GLU A 162 -0.46 -42.28 -17.81
N ALA A 163 -0.51 -41.86 -19.08
CA ALA A 163 -0.06 -42.69 -20.20
C ALA A 163 1.45 -43.00 -20.14
N TYR A 164 2.29 -42.02 -19.79
CA TYR A 164 3.73 -42.24 -19.60
C TYR A 164 4.03 -43.16 -18.40
N GLN A 165 3.27 -43.04 -17.31
CA GLN A 165 3.40 -43.92 -16.15
C GLN A 165 2.99 -45.36 -16.48
N LEU A 166 1.91 -45.53 -17.24
CA LEU A 166 1.48 -46.83 -17.74
C LEU A 166 2.56 -47.44 -18.66
N GLU A 167 3.10 -46.65 -19.58
CA GLU A 167 4.18 -47.11 -20.47
C GLU A 167 5.42 -47.53 -19.68
N GLN A 168 5.81 -46.76 -18.67
CA GLN A 168 6.91 -47.12 -17.78
C GLN A 168 6.62 -48.41 -16.98
N ALA A 169 5.37 -48.66 -16.60
CA ALA A 169 4.99 -49.85 -15.84
C ALA A 169 5.19 -51.14 -16.65
N TYR A 170 5.02 -51.12 -17.98
CA TYR A 170 5.36 -52.23 -18.86
C TYR A 170 6.85 -52.58 -18.82
N GLY A 171 7.74 -51.58 -18.70
CA GLY A 171 9.18 -51.82 -18.56
C GLY A 171 9.62 -52.22 -17.15
N GLY A 172 8.86 -51.85 -16.12
CA GLY A 172 9.19 -52.10 -14.71
C GLY A 172 8.66 -53.44 -14.16
N ASN A 173 7.61 -54.00 -14.76
CA ASN A 173 7.03 -55.26 -14.33
C ASN A 173 7.66 -56.45 -15.06
N VAL A 174 8.04 -57.48 -14.30
CA VAL A 174 8.50 -58.75 -14.88
C VAL A 174 7.28 -59.58 -15.25
N GLU A 175 6.91 -59.55 -16.53
CA GLU A 175 5.82 -60.35 -17.08
C GLU A 175 6.31 -61.28 -18.20
N SER A 176 5.65 -62.45 -18.33
CA SER A 176 5.94 -63.38 -19.43
C SER A 176 4.88 -63.26 -20.51
N TRP A 177 5.24 -62.63 -21.62
CA TRP A 177 4.38 -62.55 -22.80
C TRP A 177 4.74 -63.62 -23.84
N ARG A 178 3.74 -64.20 -24.50
CA ARG A 178 3.93 -65.19 -25.58
C ARG A 178 3.26 -64.69 -26.85
N GLY A 179 4.06 -64.44 -27.87
CA GLY A 179 3.59 -64.09 -29.20
C GLY A 179 4.72 -64.14 -30.22
N PRO A 180 4.38 -64.05 -31.52
CA PRO A 180 5.38 -64.02 -32.58
C PRO A 180 6.19 -62.72 -32.51
N LEU A 181 7.51 -62.83 -32.48
CA LEU A 181 8.39 -61.68 -32.67
C LEU A 181 8.43 -61.35 -34.17
N VAL A 182 7.66 -60.33 -34.55
CA VAL A 182 7.69 -59.79 -35.91
C VAL A 182 8.73 -58.69 -35.93
N PHE A 183 9.91 -58.98 -36.49
CA PHE A 183 10.91 -57.95 -36.76
C PHE A 183 10.55 -57.27 -38.08
N GLY A 184 10.39 -55.94 -38.03
CA GLY A 184 10.27 -55.07 -39.20
C GLY A 184 11.64 -54.63 -39.72
#